data_AF-A0A5E4WZK4-F1
#
_entry.id   AF-A0A5E4WZK4-F1
#
_cell.length_a   1.000
_cell.length_b   1.000
_cell.length_c   1.000
_cell.angle_alpha   90.00
_cell.angle_beta   90.00
_cell.angle_gamma   90.00
#
_symmetry.space_group_name_H-M   'P 1'
#
loop_
_entity.id
_entity.type
_entity.pdbx_description
1 polymer ?
#
loop_
_entity_poly.entity_id
_entity_poly.type
_entity_poly.pdbx_seq_one_letter_code
_entity_poly.pdbx_strand_id
1 'polypeptide(L)'
;MKRSKPMKRTGFKRSTPAALSPFSGKAALHGTTFKRKAQKKRAGHDKRMLTACRGERCYLRVPGVCLLTPETVVPCHSNEQQHGKGMGIKARDEFTVPGCFACHAWLDHGSAPREQKFSVWRAGYREWQPVRAVKLSIEVV
;
A
#
# COMPACT_ATOMS: atom_id res chain seq x y z
N MET A 1 -25.08 -42.53 -35.86
CA MET A 1 -24.89 -41.17 -35.32
C MET A 1 -24.28 -40.29 -36.40
N LYS A 2 -25.01 -39.30 -36.94
CA LYS A 2 -24.48 -38.39 -37.97
C LYS A 2 -23.60 -37.33 -37.31
N ARG A 3 -22.31 -37.26 -37.68
CA ARG A 3 -21.43 -36.15 -37.27
C ARG A 3 -21.77 -34.91 -38.11
N SER A 4 -22.32 -33.88 -37.47
CA SER A 4 -22.54 -32.57 -38.09
C SER A 4 -21.20 -31.88 -38.36
N LYS A 5 -21.10 -31.14 -39.48
CA LYS A 5 -19.89 -30.40 -39.86
C LYS A 5 -19.49 -29.41 -38.75
N PRO A 6 -18.18 -29.24 -38.46
CA PRO A 6 -17.72 -28.27 -37.48
C PRO A 6 -18.08 -26.84 -37.92
N MET A 7 -18.45 -25.98 -36.96
CA MET A 7 -18.76 -24.57 -37.23
C MET A 7 -17.58 -23.84 -37.89
N LYS A 8 -17.83 -23.09 -38.96
CA LYS A 8 -16.83 -22.21 -39.59
C LYS A 8 -16.48 -21.07 -38.63
N ARG A 9 -15.19 -20.93 -38.28
CA ARG A 9 -14.67 -19.76 -37.55
C ARG A 9 -14.72 -18.55 -38.47
N THR A 10 -15.51 -17.55 -38.13
CA THR A 10 -15.40 -16.23 -38.75
C THR A 10 -14.23 -15.47 -38.11
N GLY A 11 -13.39 -14.84 -38.94
CA GLY A 11 -12.30 -14.00 -38.46
C GLY A 11 -12.84 -12.75 -37.77
N PHE A 12 -12.18 -12.31 -36.71
CA PHE A 12 -12.50 -11.06 -36.03
C PHE A 12 -12.28 -9.89 -37.00
N LYS A 13 -13.35 -9.19 -37.42
CA LYS A 13 -13.23 -7.99 -38.25
C LYS A 13 -12.57 -6.90 -37.39
N ARG A 14 -11.30 -6.60 -37.65
CA ARG A 14 -10.66 -5.40 -37.10
C ARG A 14 -11.18 -4.20 -37.88
N SER A 15 -11.79 -3.23 -37.18
CA SER A 15 -12.06 -1.92 -37.77
C SER A 15 -10.74 -1.31 -38.25
N THR A 16 -10.80 -0.57 -39.35
CA THR A 16 -9.66 0.15 -39.94
C THR A 16 -8.83 0.83 -38.85
N PRO A 17 -7.49 0.70 -38.86
CA PRO A 17 -6.68 1.42 -37.89
C PRO A 17 -6.87 2.91 -38.18
N ALA A 18 -7.22 3.67 -37.14
CA ALA A 18 -7.13 5.13 -37.20
C ALA A 18 -5.72 5.47 -37.70
N ALA A 19 -5.62 6.33 -38.71
CA ALA A 19 -4.34 6.74 -39.27
C ALA A 19 -3.52 7.42 -38.17
N LEU A 20 -2.61 6.66 -37.56
CA LEU A 20 -1.60 7.19 -36.66
C LEU A 20 -0.58 7.91 -37.55
N SER A 21 -0.60 9.24 -37.58
CA SER A 21 0.48 9.98 -38.24
C SER A 21 1.70 9.95 -37.31
N PRO A 22 2.86 9.42 -37.76
CA PRO A 22 4.03 9.25 -36.89
C PRO A 22 4.70 10.59 -36.54
N PHE A 23 4.29 11.69 -37.16
CA PHE A 23 4.89 13.03 -37.00
C PHE A 23 4.07 14.00 -36.14
N SER A 24 2.86 13.66 -35.69
CA SER A 24 2.05 14.60 -34.88
C SER A 24 1.79 14.16 -33.44
N GLY A 25 2.11 12.92 -33.07
CA GLY A 25 1.93 12.41 -31.71
C GLY A 25 0.49 12.52 -31.16
N LYS A 26 -0.50 12.86 -32.00
CA LYS A 26 -1.89 13.02 -31.61
C LYS A 26 -2.75 12.03 -32.37
N ALA A 27 -3.00 10.88 -31.75
CA ALA A 27 -4.27 10.22 -31.96
C ALA A 27 -5.34 11.14 -31.34
N ALA A 28 -6.21 11.73 -32.16
CA ALA A 28 -7.37 12.46 -31.68
C ALA A 28 -8.43 11.50 -31.14
N LEU A 29 -8.07 10.73 -30.10
CA LEU A 29 -9.06 10.18 -29.20
C LEU A 29 -9.63 11.38 -28.45
N HIS A 30 -10.74 11.93 -28.94
CA HIS A 30 -11.66 12.70 -28.11
C HIS A 30 -12.28 11.73 -27.10
N GLY A 31 -11.44 11.28 -26.16
CA GLY A 31 -11.86 10.46 -25.04
C GLY A 31 -12.85 11.29 -24.26
N THR A 32 -14.05 10.74 -24.08
CA THR A 32 -14.94 11.17 -23.00
C THR A 32 -14.07 11.38 -21.76
N THR A 33 -14.03 12.60 -21.24
CA THR A 33 -13.34 12.89 -19.99
C THR A 33 -14.14 12.24 -18.88
N PHE A 34 -13.94 10.93 -18.68
CA PHE A 34 -14.48 10.22 -17.54
C PHE A 34 -13.88 10.90 -16.31
N LYS A 35 -14.63 11.83 -15.71
CA LYS A 35 -14.26 12.47 -14.44
C LYS A 35 -14.13 11.34 -13.44
N ARG A 36 -12.89 10.97 -13.10
CA ARG A 36 -12.63 9.98 -12.05
C ARG A 36 -13.19 10.56 -10.75
N LYS A 37 -14.18 9.91 -10.16
CA LYS A 37 -14.66 10.27 -8.82
C LYS A 37 -13.51 10.16 -7.84
N ALA A 38 -13.43 11.12 -6.90
CA ALA A 38 -12.48 11.05 -5.81
C ALA A 38 -12.69 9.75 -5.03
N GLN A 39 -11.60 9.06 -4.71
CA GLN A 39 -11.65 7.82 -3.94
C GLN A 39 -12.19 8.11 -2.54
N LYS A 40 -13.20 7.34 -2.11
CA LYS A 40 -13.71 7.43 -0.74
C LYS A 40 -12.60 7.04 0.24
N LYS A 41 -12.39 7.88 1.27
CA LYS A 41 -11.48 7.54 2.36
C LYS A 41 -12.06 6.36 3.13
N ARG A 42 -11.23 5.36 3.44
CA ARG A 42 -11.59 4.24 4.31
C ARG A 42 -11.77 4.74 5.75
N ALA A 43 -12.60 4.05 6.54
CA ALA A 43 -12.67 4.28 7.97
C ALA A 43 -11.28 4.10 8.61
N GLY A 44 -10.89 5.03 9.50
CA GLY A 44 -9.56 5.04 10.13
C GLY A 44 -8.41 5.50 9.22
N HIS A 45 -8.71 6.18 8.11
CA HIS A 45 -7.68 6.86 7.31
C HIS A 45 -7.36 8.24 7.89
N ASP A 46 -6.14 8.41 8.38
CA ASP A 46 -5.62 9.70 8.86
C ASP A 46 -4.22 9.96 8.28
N LYS A 47 -4.15 10.94 7.38
CA LYS A 47 -2.91 11.34 6.74
C LYS A 47 -1.91 11.95 7.74
N ARG A 48 -2.37 12.54 8.84
CA ARG A 48 -1.49 13.14 9.88
C ARG A 48 -0.64 12.06 10.53
N MET A 49 -1.25 10.92 10.89
CA MET A 49 -0.56 9.75 11.46
C MET A 49 0.51 9.20 10.51
N LEU A 50 0.18 9.07 9.21
CA LEU A 50 1.13 8.61 8.20
C LEU A 50 2.28 9.60 7.98
N THR A 51 1.98 10.90 7.99
CA THR A 51 2.98 11.96 7.80
C THR A 51 3.92 12.05 8.99
N ALA A 52 3.44 11.78 10.20
CA ALA A 52 4.25 11.80 11.43
C ALA A 52 5.43 10.83 11.37
N CYS A 53 5.31 9.72 10.64
CA CYS A 53 6.37 8.73 10.50
C CYS A 53 7.52 9.15 9.58
N ARG A 54 7.33 10.18 8.73
CA ARG A 54 8.36 10.59 7.77
C ARG A 54 9.51 11.31 8.48
N GLY A 55 10.75 10.96 8.13
CA GLY A 55 11.96 11.54 8.71
C GLY A 55 12.26 11.10 10.15
N GLU A 56 11.46 10.18 10.71
CA GLU A 56 11.70 9.59 12.01
C GLU A 56 12.78 8.51 11.96
N ARG A 57 13.33 8.15 13.11
CA ARG A 57 14.16 6.95 13.23
C ARG A 57 13.33 5.68 13.03
N CYS A 58 13.97 4.58 12.63
CA CYS A 58 13.31 3.27 12.63
C CYS A 58 13.04 2.81 14.08
N TYR A 59 11.77 2.54 14.40
CA TYR A 59 11.35 2.01 15.71
C TYR A 59 11.23 0.48 15.72
N LEU A 60 11.21 -0.18 14.55
CA LEU A 60 11.18 -1.64 14.47
C LEU A 60 12.53 -2.29 14.82
N ARG A 61 13.66 -1.64 14.45
CA ARG A 61 15.05 -2.01 14.80
C ARG A 61 15.34 -3.53 14.80
N VAL A 62 14.82 -4.24 13.80
CA VAL A 62 15.00 -5.68 13.68
C VAL A 62 16.50 -6.00 13.55
N PRO A 63 17.09 -6.79 14.47
CA PRO A 63 18.51 -7.15 14.40
C PRO A 63 18.88 -7.83 13.08
N GLY A 64 19.99 -7.41 12.46
CA GLY A 64 20.46 -7.94 11.18
C GLY A 64 19.65 -7.51 9.94
N VAL A 65 18.56 -6.76 10.11
CA VAL A 65 17.69 -6.28 9.01
C VAL A 65 17.62 -4.76 8.95
N CYS A 66 17.63 -4.09 10.10
CA CYS A 66 17.47 -2.65 10.16
C CYS A 66 18.64 -1.91 9.50
N LEU A 67 18.33 -0.92 8.68
CA LEU A 67 19.33 -0.05 8.03
C LEU A 67 19.77 1.12 8.91
N LEU A 68 19.04 1.41 10.00
CA LEU A 68 19.28 2.54 10.91
C LEU A 68 19.29 3.92 10.23
N THR A 69 18.86 4.04 8.96
CA THR A 69 18.76 5.31 8.24
C THR A 69 17.34 5.86 8.26
N PRO A 70 17.14 7.17 8.52
CA PRO A 70 15.81 7.79 8.54
C PRO A 70 15.24 8.02 7.12
N GLU A 71 16.08 8.04 6.08
CA GLU A 71 15.65 8.39 4.70
C GLU A 71 14.66 7.38 4.11
N THR A 72 14.79 6.12 4.48
CA THR A 72 13.94 5.03 3.97
C THR A 72 12.74 4.75 4.86
N VAL A 73 12.50 5.58 5.87
CA VAL A 73 11.47 5.32 6.88
C VAL A 73 10.08 5.60 6.32
N VAL A 74 9.24 4.58 6.45
CA VAL A 74 7.85 4.57 5.99
C VAL A 74 6.92 4.19 7.13
N PRO A 75 5.63 4.64 7.10
CA PRO A 75 4.64 4.20 8.06
C PRO A 75 4.31 2.71 7.85
N CYS A 76 4.74 1.86 8.79
CA CYS A 76 4.49 0.43 8.80
C CYS A 76 3.19 0.12 9.56
N HIS A 77 2.14 -0.28 8.84
CA HIS A 77 0.87 -0.70 9.45
C HIS A 77 1.02 -1.99 10.26
N SER A 78 0.21 -2.13 11.31
CA SER A 78 0.15 -3.40 12.03
C SER A 78 -0.39 -4.54 11.17
N ASN A 79 0.14 -5.75 11.41
CA ASN A 79 -0.30 -6.99 10.78
C ASN A 79 -1.33 -7.78 11.62
N GLU A 80 -1.86 -7.18 12.68
CA GLU A 80 -2.82 -7.79 13.60
C GLU A 80 -4.28 -7.47 13.24
N GLN A 81 -5.17 -8.47 13.36
CA GLN A 81 -6.60 -8.30 13.05
C GLN A 81 -7.30 -7.32 14.01
N GLN A 82 -6.90 -7.30 15.28
CA GLN A 82 -7.45 -6.39 16.31
C GLN A 82 -7.31 -4.91 15.94
N HIS A 83 -6.33 -4.56 15.10
CA HIS A 83 -6.09 -3.19 14.61
C HIS A 83 -6.88 -2.87 13.33
N GLY A 84 -7.82 -3.72 12.94
CA GLY A 84 -8.66 -3.57 11.75
C GLY A 84 -8.02 -4.06 10.46
N LYS A 85 -6.97 -4.89 10.51
CA LYS A 85 -6.43 -5.54 9.31
C LYS A 85 -7.39 -6.60 8.79
N GLY A 86 -7.64 -6.60 7.49
CA GLY A 86 -8.48 -7.57 6.80
C GLY A 86 -8.03 -7.85 5.37
N MET A 87 -8.76 -8.71 4.66
CA MET A 87 -8.48 -8.99 3.26
C MET A 87 -8.62 -7.72 2.40
N GLY A 88 -7.54 -7.29 1.75
CA GLY A 88 -7.51 -6.05 0.97
C GLY A 88 -7.60 -4.75 1.80
N ILE A 89 -7.57 -4.84 3.14
CA ILE A 89 -7.71 -3.70 4.05
C ILE A 89 -6.49 -3.64 4.97
N LYS A 90 -5.77 -2.51 4.94
CA LYS A 90 -4.70 -2.22 5.91
C LYS A 90 -5.32 -1.86 7.26
N ALA A 91 -4.60 -2.11 8.34
CA ALA A 91 -4.96 -1.61 9.67
C ALA A 91 -5.20 -0.08 9.65
N ARG A 92 -5.90 0.42 10.67
CA ARG A 92 -6.15 1.86 10.81
C ARG A 92 -4.82 2.62 10.91
N ASP A 93 -4.80 3.86 10.43
CA ASP A 93 -3.54 4.62 10.33
C ASP A 93 -2.97 5.02 11.71
N GLU A 94 -3.79 4.99 12.77
CA GLU A 94 -3.35 5.11 14.17
C GLU A 94 -2.38 3.98 14.58
N PHE A 95 -2.56 2.78 14.01
CA PHE A 95 -1.71 1.61 14.22
C PHE A 95 -0.60 1.55 13.17
N THR A 96 0.23 2.59 13.16
CA THR A 96 1.44 2.68 12.33
C THR A 96 2.69 2.97 13.17
N VAL A 97 3.82 2.41 12.74
CA VAL A 97 5.15 2.58 13.35
C VAL A 97 6.13 3.02 12.27
N PRO A 98 7.03 3.99 12.52
CA PRO A 98 8.08 4.34 11.59
C PRO A 98 9.07 3.17 11.48
N GLY A 99 9.24 2.63 10.28
CA GLY A 99 10.19 1.56 10.00
C GLY A 99 10.94 1.81 8.71
N CYS A 100 12.24 1.54 8.70
CA CYS A 100 13.04 1.59 7.47
C CYS A 100 12.54 0.56 6.45
N PHE A 101 12.86 0.77 5.17
CA PHE A 101 12.41 -0.08 4.07
C PHE A 101 12.67 -1.59 4.30
N ALA A 102 13.85 -1.95 4.83
CA ALA A 102 14.21 -3.34 5.11
C ALA A 102 13.36 -3.95 6.25
N CYS A 103 13.15 -3.22 7.34
CA CYS A 103 12.26 -3.67 8.42
C CYS A 103 10.81 -3.77 7.97
N HIS A 104 10.34 -2.85 7.12
CA HIS A 104 9.01 -2.91 6.52
C HIS A 104 8.85 -4.19 5.67
N ALA A 105 9.81 -4.49 4.79
CA ALA A 105 9.79 -5.71 3.98
C ALA A 105 9.82 -6.98 4.85
N TRP A 106 10.63 -7.01 5.91
CA TRP A 106 10.65 -8.13 6.86
C TRP A 106 9.31 -8.31 7.58
N LEU A 107 8.68 -7.21 8.01
CA LEU A 107 7.39 -7.25 8.71
C LEU A 107 6.30 -7.83 7.80
N ASP A 108 6.22 -7.37 6.56
CA ASP A 108 5.15 -7.77 5.63
C ASP A 108 5.38 -9.12 4.97
N HIS A 109 6.62 -9.40 4.56
CA HIS A 109 6.94 -10.54 3.70
C HIS A 109 8.03 -11.47 4.25
N GLY A 110 8.69 -11.12 5.35
CA GLY A 110 9.76 -11.94 5.93
C GLY A 110 9.29 -13.34 6.36
N SER A 111 10.20 -14.29 6.43
CA SER A 111 9.93 -15.69 6.84
C SER A 111 9.76 -15.88 8.35
N ALA A 112 10.02 -14.83 9.15
CA ALA A 112 9.89 -14.89 10.60
C ALA A 112 8.47 -15.28 11.04
N PRO A 113 8.32 -16.03 12.15
CA PRO A 113 7.02 -16.35 12.72
C PRO A 113 6.17 -15.10 12.96
N ARG A 114 4.86 -15.25 12.76
CA ARG A 114 3.89 -14.16 12.93
C ARG A 114 3.97 -13.53 14.32
N GLU A 115 4.13 -14.35 15.36
CA GLU A 115 4.23 -13.86 16.74
C GLU A 115 5.49 -13.00 16.95
N GLN A 116 6.62 -13.39 16.36
CA GLN A 116 7.85 -12.59 16.44
C GLN A 116 7.66 -11.22 15.77
N LYS A 117 7.05 -11.20 14.59
CA LYS A 117 6.73 -9.96 13.87
C LYS A 117 5.80 -9.05 14.69
N PHE A 118 4.81 -9.64 15.37
CA PHE A 118 3.88 -8.90 16.24
C PHE A 118 4.58 -8.35 17.47
N SER A 119 5.40 -9.15 18.13
CA SER A 119 6.19 -8.72 19.29
C SER A 119 7.07 -7.53 18.94
N VAL A 120 7.82 -7.60 17.83
CA VAL A 120 8.66 -6.49 17.34
C VAL A 120 7.82 -5.26 17.03
N TRP A 121 6.71 -5.42 16.30
CA TRP A 121 5.87 -4.29 15.94
C TRP A 121 5.25 -3.63 17.18
N ARG A 122 4.73 -4.41 18.14
CA ARG A 122 4.15 -3.93 19.40
C ARG A 122 5.19 -3.21 20.26
N ALA A 123 6.42 -3.74 20.34
CA ALA A 123 7.51 -3.09 21.06
C ALA A 123 7.84 -1.71 20.45
N GLY A 124 7.99 -1.66 19.12
CA GLY A 124 8.21 -0.40 18.41
C GLY A 124 7.03 0.58 18.54
N TYR A 125 5.79 0.08 18.54
CA TYR A 125 4.60 0.88 18.74
C TYR A 125 4.51 1.48 20.14
N ARG A 126 4.84 0.71 21.19
CA ARG A 126 4.87 1.19 22.58
C ARG A 126 5.87 2.33 22.75
N GLU A 127 7.02 2.25 22.09
CA GLU A 127 8.01 3.33 22.12
C GLU A 127 7.57 4.54 21.28
N TRP A 128 6.97 4.31 20.12
CA TRP A 128 6.56 5.36 19.19
C TRP A 128 5.32 6.14 19.64
N GLN A 129 4.34 5.48 20.25
CA GLN A 129 3.05 6.07 20.62
C GLN A 129 3.18 7.39 21.43
N PRO A 130 3.97 7.47 22.52
CA PRO A 130 4.13 8.72 23.26
C PRO A 130 4.84 9.80 22.42
N VAL A 131 5.85 9.43 21.63
CA VAL A 131 6.57 10.38 20.76
C VAL A 131 5.63 10.96 19.70
N ARG A 132 4.80 10.10 19.08
CA ARG A 132 3.80 10.52 18.09
C ARG A 132 2.78 11.45 18.70
N ALA A 133 2.32 11.15 19.91
CA ALA A 133 1.34 11.95 20.62
C ALA A 133 1.86 13.35 20.92
N VAL A 134 3.10 13.48 21.40
CA VAL A 134 3.76 14.78 21.55
C VAL A 134 3.88 15.49 20.20
N LYS A 135 4.32 14.78 19.15
CA LYS A 135 4.51 15.32 17.80
C LYS A 135 3.22 15.82 17.15
N LEU A 136 2.10 15.17 17.44
CA LEU A 136 0.79 15.53 16.89
C LEU A 136 -0.08 16.34 17.86
N SER A 137 0.41 16.60 19.07
CA SER A 137 -0.34 17.23 20.16
C SER A 137 -1.67 16.52 20.45
N ILE A 138 -1.62 15.18 20.53
CA ILE A 138 -2.76 14.31 20.83
C ILE A 138 -2.57 13.74 22.23
N GLU A 139 -3.62 13.66 23.03
CA GLU A 139 -3.56 12.96 24.33
C GLU A 139 -3.44 11.45 24.11
N VAL A 140 -2.47 10.80 24.75
CA VAL A 140 -2.42 9.34 24.84
C VAL A 140 -3.36 8.93 25.95
N VAL A 141 -4.49 8.32 25.60
CA VAL A 141 -5.40 7.65 26.55
C VAL A 141 -4.84 6.26 26.90
#